data_AF-A0A1X7T827-F1
#
_entry.id   AF-A0A1X7T827-F1
#
_cell.length_a   1.000
_cell.length_b   1.000
_cell.length_c   1.000
_cell.angle_alpha   90.00
_cell.angle_beta   90.00
_cell.angle_gamma   90.00
#
_symmetry.space_group_name_H-M   'P 1'
#
loop_
_entity.id
_entity.type
_entity.pdbx_description
1 polymer ?
#
loop_
_entity_poly.entity_id
_entity_poly.type
_entity_poly.pdbx_seq_one_letter_code
_entity_poly.pdbx_strand_id
1 'polypeptide(L)'
;MSTDCTNQGTSGSFLLYLRVCCAFDNLGRSVTIKGNGINRYILCPRVLPKSCQSVRSCKDLNNTITGNYTIYPDGVTPVEVYCDMNGINCDGEGGWTRVGYFNMTQSGATCPTGLTQKNFTNIDHPLCGTVANNNNCASTTFSSNGLTYNEVCGQVRGYQFFRILAFHRYAGDKNSSIIENFTVDGVSITHGSNPRKHIWAYVGGFREDRTDTRACPCNTGYSGGLDLNATFIGSHYYCESGADPVQSVTGDLYATDPLWDGQQCDDRESTCCPANSKMPWFYRSLDTQTTDDIELRLCSSETEATRHTPVDIFELYIK
;
A
#
# COMPACT_ATOMS: atom_id res chain seq x y z
N MET A 1 53.48 -9.38 1.80
CA MET A 1 53.53 -9.99 3.14
C MET A 1 52.13 -9.90 3.73
N SER A 2 51.43 -11.02 3.78
CA SER A 2 50.10 -11.15 4.38
C SER A 2 50.30 -11.42 5.86
N THR A 3 50.03 -10.45 6.72
CA THR A 3 49.91 -10.67 8.16
C THR A 3 48.44 -10.88 8.48
N ASP A 4 48.10 -12.15 8.62
CA ASP A 4 46.86 -12.63 9.20
C ASP A 4 46.89 -12.29 10.70
N CYS A 5 46.11 -11.31 11.14
CA CYS A 5 45.91 -11.03 12.55
C CYS A 5 44.66 -11.78 13.00
N THR A 6 44.87 -13.00 13.49
CA THR A 6 43.89 -13.75 14.29
C THR A 6 43.58 -12.97 15.57
N ASN A 7 42.43 -12.28 15.59
CA ASN A 7 41.92 -11.60 16.79
C ASN A 7 41.38 -12.64 17.79
N GLN A 8 42.28 -13.16 18.62
CA GLN A 8 41.92 -13.62 19.96
C GLN A 8 41.94 -12.41 20.90
N GLY A 9 40.76 -11.90 21.26
CA GLY A 9 40.58 -10.94 22.36
C GLY A 9 39.78 -9.69 22.00
N THR A 10 38.68 -9.48 22.73
CA THR A 10 37.84 -8.27 22.80
C THR A 10 36.74 -8.08 21.75
N SER A 11 35.63 -8.81 21.96
CA SER A 11 34.31 -8.53 21.34
C SER A 11 33.96 -7.03 21.31
N GLY A 12 34.34 -6.25 22.34
CA GLY A 12 34.07 -4.81 22.42
C GLY A 12 34.86 -3.91 21.45
N SER A 13 36.06 -4.30 21.00
CA SER A 13 36.88 -3.48 20.08
C SER A 13 36.34 -3.54 18.65
N PHE A 14 35.92 -4.73 18.22
CA PHE A 14 35.30 -4.94 16.91
C PHE A 14 33.94 -4.23 16.82
N LEU A 15 33.10 -4.33 17.86
CA LEU A 15 31.83 -3.59 17.94
C LEU A 15 32.02 -2.07 17.86
N LEU A 16 33.05 -1.54 18.52
CA LEU A 16 33.38 -0.11 18.46
C LEU A 16 33.85 0.30 17.05
N TYR A 17 34.69 -0.52 16.41
CA TYR A 17 35.14 -0.31 15.04
C TYR A 17 33.95 -0.24 14.07
N LEU A 18 33.01 -1.18 14.14
CA LEU A 18 31.82 -1.18 13.30
C LEU A 18 30.95 0.05 13.55
N ARG A 19 30.65 0.39 14.80
CA ARG A 19 29.86 1.61 15.12
C ARG A 19 30.43 2.87 14.50
N VAL A 20 31.75 2.97 14.37
CA VAL A 20 32.44 4.18 13.94
C VAL A 20 32.67 4.19 12.43
N CYS A 21 33.16 3.08 11.87
CA CYS A 21 33.53 3.00 10.47
C CYS A 21 32.39 2.58 9.54
N CYS A 22 31.20 2.31 10.08
CA CYS A 22 29.98 2.11 9.30
C CYS A 22 29.16 3.39 9.09
N ALA A 23 29.55 4.51 9.70
CA ALA A 23 29.00 5.81 9.34
C ALA A 23 29.71 6.35 8.09
N PHE A 24 28.94 6.67 7.04
CA PHE A 24 29.47 7.15 5.76
C PHE A 24 30.39 8.37 5.89
N ASP A 25 30.07 9.30 6.80
CA ASP A 25 30.86 10.52 7.05
C ASP A 25 32.27 10.26 7.58
N ASN A 26 32.53 9.06 8.10
CA ASN A 26 33.81 8.68 8.68
C ASN A 26 34.72 7.96 7.68
N LEU A 27 34.24 7.63 6.47
CA LEU A 27 35.05 6.90 5.49
C LEU A 27 36.29 7.69 5.07
N GLY A 28 37.44 7.01 5.10
CA GLY A 28 38.75 7.59 4.81
C GLY A 28 39.28 8.57 5.86
N ARG A 29 38.60 8.72 7.01
CA ARG A 29 38.99 9.61 8.11
C ARG A 29 39.52 8.82 9.30
N SER A 30 40.33 9.49 10.12
CA SER A 30 40.69 9.03 11.46
C SER A 30 39.74 9.65 12.48
N VAL A 31 39.01 8.81 13.23
CA VAL A 31 38.07 9.26 14.27
C VAL A 31 38.72 9.04 15.64
N THR A 32 38.70 10.07 16.49
CA THR A 32 39.21 9.99 17.86
C THR A 32 38.06 9.88 18.86
N ILE A 33 38.08 8.85 19.69
CA ILE A 33 37.12 8.64 20.77
C ILE A 33 37.84 8.82 22.10
N LYS A 34 37.30 9.69 22.96
CA LYS A 34 37.82 9.96 24.30
C LYS A 34 36.93 9.26 25.34
N GLY A 35 37.53 8.46 26.22
CA GLY A 35 36.82 7.81 27.33
C GLY A 35 37.76 7.34 28.43
N ASN A 36 37.38 7.53 29.70
CA ASN A 36 38.17 7.17 30.89
C ASN A 36 39.65 7.60 30.83
N GLY A 37 39.93 8.81 30.32
CA GLY A 37 41.29 9.34 30.20
C GLY A 37 42.15 8.71 29.09
N ILE A 38 41.58 7.83 28.26
CA ILE A 38 42.26 7.19 27.12
C ILE A 38 41.70 7.75 25.82
N ASN A 39 42.60 8.10 24.88
CA ASN A 39 42.25 8.44 23.51
C ASN A 39 42.39 7.19 22.62
N ARG A 40 41.31 6.77 21.96
CA ARG A 40 41.31 5.70 20.95
C ARG A 40 41.25 6.32 19.57
N TYR A 41 42.14 5.90 18.68
CA TYR A 41 42.16 6.32 17.28
C TYR A 41 41.66 5.18 16.42
N ILE A 42 40.61 5.44 15.63
CA ILE A 42 40.01 4.47 14.73
C ILE A 42 40.22 4.98 13.31
N LEU A 43 40.88 4.16 12.49
CA LEU A 43 41.14 4.44 11.08
C LEU A 43 40.06 3.76 10.24
N CYS A 44 39.19 4.56 9.64
CA CYS A 44 38.14 4.04 8.79
C CYS A 44 38.62 3.92 7.34
N PRO A 45 38.33 2.81 6.66
CA PRO A 45 38.70 2.63 5.26
C PRO A 45 37.96 3.65 4.39
N ARG A 46 38.49 3.89 3.18
CA ARG A 46 37.87 4.78 2.19
C ARG A 46 36.60 4.19 1.57
N VAL A 47 36.43 2.88 1.69
CA VAL A 47 35.26 2.13 1.22
C VAL A 47 34.56 1.53 2.43
N LEU A 48 33.23 1.46 2.41
CA LEU A 48 32.45 0.91 3.53
C LEU A 48 32.93 -0.52 3.85
N PRO A 49 33.34 -0.81 5.10
CA PRO A 49 33.70 -2.15 5.49
C PRO A 49 32.57 -3.14 5.17
N LYS A 50 32.90 -4.31 4.60
CA LYS A 50 31.90 -5.37 4.34
C LYS A 50 31.16 -5.84 5.60
N SER A 51 31.75 -5.62 6.75
CA SER A 51 31.20 -5.94 8.07
C SER A 51 30.17 -4.92 8.56
N CYS A 52 29.99 -3.81 7.85
CA CYS A 52 28.93 -2.87 8.13
C CYS A 52 27.59 -3.45 7.75
N GLN A 53 26.63 -3.40 8.66
CA GLN A 53 25.25 -3.63 8.30
C GLN A 53 24.84 -2.53 7.32
N SER A 54 24.70 -2.89 6.05
CA SER A 54 24.00 -2.06 5.08
C SER A 54 22.60 -1.79 5.64
N VAL A 55 22.14 -0.54 5.60
CA VAL A 55 20.75 -0.19 5.95
C VAL A 55 19.85 -0.95 4.99
N ARG A 56 19.15 -1.99 5.46
CA ARG A 56 18.42 -2.90 4.56
C ARG A 56 17.04 -2.38 4.23
N SER A 57 16.44 -1.62 5.13
CA SER A 57 15.09 -1.09 5.02
C SER A 57 15.00 0.31 5.64
N CYS A 58 13.90 1.01 5.39
CA CYS A 58 13.61 2.28 6.08
C CYS A 58 13.53 2.10 7.61
N LYS A 59 13.12 0.93 8.10
CA LYS A 59 13.07 0.58 9.53
C LYS A 59 14.46 0.50 10.19
N ASP A 60 15.49 0.21 9.41
CA ASP A 60 16.88 0.16 9.91
C ASP A 60 17.54 1.55 9.95
N LEU A 61 16.88 2.59 9.42
CA LEU A 61 17.39 3.95 9.47
C LEU A 61 17.30 4.50 10.90
N ASN A 62 18.44 4.95 11.41
CA ASN A 62 18.49 5.75 12.64
C ASN A 62 18.27 7.24 12.33
N ASN A 63 17.15 7.57 11.70
CA ASN A 63 16.76 8.93 11.32
C ASN A 63 15.26 9.14 11.56
N THR A 64 14.83 10.37 11.80
CA THR A 64 13.42 10.75 12.00
C THR A 64 12.87 11.57 10.84
N ILE A 65 13.68 11.86 9.82
CA ILE A 65 13.30 12.70 8.70
C ILE A 65 12.67 11.84 7.60
N THR A 66 11.44 12.12 7.23
CA THR A 66 10.79 11.53 6.05
C THR A 66 11.42 12.07 4.75
N GLY A 67 11.66 11.20 3.77
CA GLY A 67 12.28 11.59 2.50
C GLY A 67 12.82 10.43 1.68
N ASN A 68 13.60 10.73 0.64
CA ASN A 68 14.25 9.72 -0.20
C ASN A 68 15.57 9.26 0.44
N TYR A 69 15.79 7.95 0.48
CA TYR A 69 16.97 7.30 1.02
C TYR A 69 17.46 6.19 0.10
N THR A 70 18.75 5.88 0.18
CA THR A 70 19.33 4.68 -0.42
C THR A 70 19.37 3.56 0.62
N ILE A 71 18.75 2.42 0.31
CA ILE A 71 18.75 1.20 1.12
C ILE A 71 19.34 0.03 0.34
N TYR A 72 19.64 -1.08 1.02
CA TYR A 72 20.24 -2.28 0.45
C TYR A 72 19.45 -3.54 0.88
N PRO A 73 18.30 -3.83 0.26
CA PRO A 73 17.43 -4.94 0.67
C PRO A 73 18.15 -6.29 0.73
N ASP A 74 18.98 -6.59 -0.28
CA ASP A 74 19.82 -7.79 -0.36
C ASP A 74 21.18 -7.66 0.38
N GLY A 75 21.44 -6.49 0.97
CA GLY A 75 22.68 -6.12 1.64
C GLY A 75 23.79 -5.61 0.72
N VAL A 76 23.61 -5.57 -0.60
CA VAL A 76 24.66 -5.27 -1.58
C VAL A 76 24.23 -4.27 -2.65
N THR A 77 23.03 -4.43 -3.21
CA THR A 77 22.49 -3.63 -4.32
C THR A 77 21.75 -2.41 -3.78
N PRO A 78 22.18 -1.17 -4.11
CA PRO A 78 21.49 0.02 -3.65
C PRO A 78 20.15 0.21 -4.39
N VAL A 79 19.13 0.60 -3.64
CA VAL A 79 17.81 1.00 -4.14
C VAL A 79 17.44 2.35 -3.52
N GLU A 80 17.01 3.30 -4.34
CA GLU A 80 16.43 4.56 -3.85
C GLU A 80 14.94 4.35 -3.54
N VAL A 81 14.54 4.67 -2.32
CA VAL A 81 13.16 4.54 -1.83
C VAL A 81 12.75 5.79 -1.07
N TYR A 82 11.44 6.03 -1.01
CA TYR A 82 10.88 7.03 -0.10
C TYR A 82 10.56 6.36 1.25
N CYS A 83 11.13 6.89 2.33
CA CYS A 83 10.88 6.43 3.69
C CYS A 83 9.98 7.42 4.42
N ASP A 84 8.84 6.95 4.93
CA ASP A 84 8.09 7.67 5.96
C ASP A 84 8.61 7.30 7.36
N MET A 85 9.28 8.27 7.98
CA MET A 85 9.88 8.14 9.31
C MET A 85 8.96 8.66 10.43
N ASN A 86 7.78 9.18 10.10
CA ASN A 86 6.78 9.61 11.07
C ASN A 86 5.71 8.53 11.29
N GLY A 87 5.29 7.82 10.24
CA GLY A 87 4.29 6.74 10.32
C GLY A 87 2.89 7.22 10.71
N ILE A 88 2.61 8.52 10.63
CA ILE A 88 1.40 9.13 11.22
C ILE A 88 0.10 8.54 10.67
N ASN A 89 0.09 8.23 9.37
CA ASN A 89 -1.06 7.63 8.69
C ASN A 89 -1.15 6.11 8.89
N CYS A 90 -0.09 5.48 9.40
CA CYS A 90 0.01 4.05 9.60
C CYS A 90 -0.15 3.70 11.08
N ASP A 91 0.89 3.19 11.73
CA ASP A 91 0.92 2.79 13.15
C ASP A 91 1.42 3.89 14.10
N GLY A 92 1.81 5.07 13.58
CA GLY A 92 2.42 6.13 14.35
C GLY A 92 3.92 5.92 14.61
N GLU A 93 4.53 4.89 14.04
CA GLU A 93 5.95 4.60 14.12
C GLU A 93 6.60 4.73 12.74
N GLY A 94 7.75 5.38 12.66
CA GLY A 94 8.51 5.50 11.42
C GLY A 94 9.10 4.18 10.88
N GLY A 95 9.73 4.28 9.72
CA GLY A 95 10.43 3.16 9.08
C GLY A 95 9.66 2.51 7.94
N TRP A 96 8.62 3.17 7.45
CA TRP A 96 7.77 2.70 6.36
C TRP A 96 8.42 2.96 5.01
N THR A 97 8.53 1.93 4.18
CA THR A 97 9.10 2.04 2.83
C THR A 97 7.99 2.14 1.79
N ARG A 98 7.93 3.23 1.01
CA ARG A 98 6.94 3.38 -0.06
C ARG A 98 7.32 2.48 -1.23
N VAL A 99 6.41 1.58 -1.59
CA VAL A 99 6.58 0.65 -2.72
C VAL A 99 5.61 0.94 -3.87
N GLY A 100 4.49 1.60 -3.59
CA GLY A 100 3.50 1.97 -4.60
C GLY A 100 3.12 3.44 -4.50
N TYR A 101 3.11 4.13 -5.65
CA TYR A 101 2.71 5.52 -5.73
C TYR A 101 2.26 5.90 -7.14
N PHE A 102 1.08 6.50 -7.25
CA PHE A 102 0.75 7.41 -8.34
C PHE A 102 -0.23 8.47 -7.82
N ASN A 103 -0.14 9.67 -8.40
CA ASN A 103 -1.05 10.76 -8.12
C ASN A 103 -1.37 11.50 -9.42
N MET A 104 -2.54 11.21 -9.98
CA MET A 104 -2.98 11.74 -11.27
C MET A 104 -3.36 13.23 -11.23
N THR A 105 -3.46 13.83 -10.03
CA THR A 105 -3.64 15.28 -9.88
C THR A 105 -2.35 16.05 -10.20
N GLN A 106 -1.19 15.38 -10.23
CA GLN A 106 0.09 16.01 -10.54
C GLN A 106 0.24 16.24 -12.05
N SER A 107 0.81 17.39 -12.41
CA SER A 107 1.07 17.73 -13.81
C SER A 107 1.98 16.69 -14.47
N GLY A 108 1.55 16.16 -15.62
CA GLY A 108 2.31 15.15 -16.37
C GLY A 108 2.24 13.73 -15.82
N ALA A 109 1.42 13.46 -14.80
CA ALA A 109 1.19 12.11 -14.30
C ALA A 109 0.54 11.21 -15.36
N THR A 110 0.96 9.94 -15.40
CA THR A 110 0.43 8.92 -16.29
C THR A 110 0.05 7.68 -15.49
N CYS A 111 -0.99 6.96 -15.93
CA CYS A 111 -1.36 5.72 -15.28
C CYS A 111 -0.23 4.68 -15.34
N PRO A 112 -0.05 3.89 -14.28
CA PRO A 112 0.96 2.84 -14.26
C PRO A 112 0.62 1.76 -15.29
N THR A 113 1.65 1.03 -15.72
CA THR A 113 1.51 -0.06 -16.70
C THR A 113 0.43 -1.05 -16.29
N GLY A 114 -0.46 -1.37 -17.22
CA GLY A 114 -1.60 -2.27 -17.01
C GLY A 114 -2.90 -1.53 -16.68
N LEU A 115 -2.83 -0.29 -16.20
CA LEU A 115 -4.00 0.60 -16.07
C LEU A 115 -4.13 1.54 -17.27
N THR A 116 -5.34 2.01 -17.52
CA THR A 116 -5.67 2.87 -18.67
C THR A 116 -6.13 4.23 -18.20
N GLN A 117 -5.58 5.27 -18.82
CA GLN A 117 -6.01 6.64 -18.58
C GLN A 117 -7.45 6.86 -19.09
N LYS A 118 -8.27 7.49 -18.26
CA LYS A 118 -9.65 7.90 -18.54
C LYS A 118 -9.79 9.38 -18.30
N ASN A 119 -10.54 10.05 -19.16
CA ASN A 119 -10.88 11.45 -19.00
C ASN A 119 -12.39 11.56 -18.83
N PHE A 120 -12.80 12.43 -17.91
CA PHE A 120 -14.21 12.74 -17.65
C PHE A 120 -14.42 14.23 -17.79
N THR A 121 -15.64 14.65 -18.10
CA THR A 121 -15.97 16.05 -18.39
C THR A 121 -16.12 16.92 -17.14
N ASN A 122 -16.29 16.29 -15.98
CA ASN A 122 -16.59 16.94 -14.70
C ASN A 122 -15.48 16.79 -13.64
N ILE A 123 -14.27 16.44 -14.07
CA ILE A 123 -13.05 16.42 -13.25
C ILE A 123 -11.88 16.97 -14.08
N ASP A 124 -10.96 17.71 -13.47
CA ASP A 124 -9.96 18.52 -14.16
C ASP A 124 -8.63 17.79 -14.45
N HIS A 125 -8.53 16.52 -14.06
CA HIS A 125 -7.37 15.68 -14.25
C HIS A 125 -7.78 14.27 -14.70
N PRO A 126 -6.91 13.52 -15.38
CA PRO A 126 -7.21 12.15 -15.78
C PRO A 126 -7.31 11.21 -14.57
N LEU A 127 -8.03 10.11 -14.75
CA LEU A 127 -8.09 9.01 -13.78
C LEU A 127 -7.51 7.72 -14.40
N CYS A 128 -7.18 6.76 -13.55
CA CYS A 128 -6.74 5.42 -13.94
C CYS A 128 -7.86 4.41 -13.75
N GLY A 129 -8.14 3.64 -14.79
CA GLY A 129 -9.17 2.61 -14.80
C GLY A 129 -8.79 1.42 -15.66
N THR A 130 -9.79 0.61 -15.99
CA THR A 130 -9.64 -0.57 -16.86
C THR A 130 -9.86 -0.22 -18.34
N VAL A 131 -9.42 -1.11 -19.25
CA VAL A 131 -9.81 -1.02 -20.67
C VAL A 131 -11.26 -1.49 -20.81
N ALA A 132 -12.02 -0.86 -21.70
CA ALA A 132 -13.34 -1.34 -22.08
C ALA A 132 -13.27 -2.79 -22.61
N ASN A 133 -14.19 -3.65 -22.18
CA ASN A 133 -14.36 -5.04 -22.65
C ASN A 133 -13.28 -6.07 -22.22
N ASN A 134 -12.38 -5.73 -21.29
CA ASN A 134 -11.52 -6.74 -20.66
C ASN A 134 -12.22 -7.32 -19.43
N ASN A 135 -12.53 -8.60 -19.47
CA ASN A 135 -13.19 -9.30 -18.38
C ASN A 135 -12.34 -9.26 -17.10
N ASN A 136 -13.00 -8.89 -16.00
CA ASN A 136 -12.63 -9.09 -14.60
C ASN A 136 -11.81 -7.99 -13.94
N CYS A 137 -10.54 -7.77 -14.31
CA CYS A 137 -9.71 -6.75 -13.66
C CYS A 137 -8.59 -6.25 -14.58
N ALA A 138 -8.18 -4.99 -14.41
CA ALA A 138 -6.85 -4.52 -14.81
C ALA A 138 -5.94 -4.51 -13.59
N SER A 139 -4.65 -4.80 -13.76
CA SER A 139 -3.71 -4.76 -12.63
C SER A 139 -2.38 -4.11 -12.98
N THR A 140 -1.74 -3.60 -11.94
CA THR A 140 -0.34 -3.15 -11.95
C THR A 140 0.36 -3.77 -10.74
N THR A 141 1.65 -4.03 -10.88
CA THR A 141 2.47 -4.61 -9.82
C THR A 141 3.53 -3.63 -9.36
N PHE A 142 3.74 -3.56 -8.05
CA PHE A 142 4.70 -2.72 -7.37
C PHE A 142 5.74 -3.61 -6.69
N SER A 143 7.01 -3.41 -7.02
CA SER A 143 8.05 -4.26 -6.46
C SER A 143 8.27 -3.96 -4.98
N SER A 144 8.40 -5.02 -4.17
CA SER A 144 8.86 -4.91 -2.78
C SER A 144 10.36 -4.59 -2.69
N ASN A 145 11.08 -4.60 -3.82
CA ASN A 145 12.53 -4.56 -3.91
C ASN A 145 13.20 -5.71 -3.11
N GLY A 146 12.49 -6.82 -2.90
CA GLY A 146 12.98 -7.96 -2.11
C GLY A 146 13.00 -7.69 -0.61
N LEU A 147 12.37 -6.62 -0.13
CA LEU A 147 12.22 -6.35 1.30
C LEU A 147 11.33 -7.40 1.95
N THR A 148 11.76 -7.93 3.08
CA THR A 148 10.91 -8.75 3.95
C THR A 148 9.98 -7.83 4.74
N TYR A 149 8.68 -8.04 4.63
CA TYR A 149 7.67 -7.25 5.33
C TYR A 149 6.53 -8.13 5.86
N ASN A 150 5.83 -7.63 6.87
CA ASN A 150 4.55 -8.18 7.32
C ASN A 150 3.56 -7.10 7.73
N GLU A 151 3.92 -5.82 7.60
CA GLU A 151 3.04 -4.70 7.86
C GLU A 151 2.83 -3.93 6.55
N VAL A 152 1.58 -3.62 6.24
CA VAL A 152 1.18 -2.90 5.03
C VAL A 152 0.27 -1.75 5.41
N CYS A 153 0.52 -0.59 4.82
CA CYS A 153 -0.24 0.61 5.06
C CYS A 153 -0.42 1.36 3.74
N GLY A 154 -1.56 1.99 3.51
CA GLY A 154 -1.76 2.75 2.30
C GLY A 154 -3.12 3.39 2.18
N GLN A 155 -3.29 4.14 1.09
CA GLN A 155 -4.52 4.81 0.74
C GLN A 155 -4.83 4.65 -0.75
N VAL A 156 -6.12 4.72 -1.06
CA VAL A 156 -6.63 4.84 -2.42
C VAL A 156 -7.72 5.90 -2.42
N ARG A 157 -7.72 6.77 -3.44
CA ARG A 157 -8.87 7.60 -3.74
C ARG A 157 -9.43 7.20 -5.10
N GLY A 158 -10.73 6.93 -5.11
CA GLY A 158 -11.45 6.53 -6.30
C GLY A 158 -12.77 7.28 -6.42
N TYR A 159 -13.46 7.02 -7.51
CA TYR A 159 -14.75 7.62 -7.80
C TYR A 159 -15.67 6.57 -8.37
N GLN A 160 -16.96 6.68 -8.10
CA GLN A 160 -17.96 5.87 -8.78
C GLN A 160 -18.18 6.42 -10.20
N PHE A 161 -18.14 5.56 -11.20
CA PHE A 161 -18.62 5.87 -12.55
C PHE A 161 -19.83 4.97 -12.87
N PHE A 162 -20.98 5.61 -13.07
CA PHE A 162 -22.26 4.96 -13.33
C PHE A 162 -22.70 3.99 -12.21
N ARG A 163 -22.90 2.70 -12.53
CA ARG A 163 -23.43 1.67 -11.63
C ARG A 163 -22.33 0.70 -11.24
N ILE A 164 -22.07 0.57 -9.96
CA ILE A 164 -21.19 -0.44 -9.38
C ILE A 164 -21.97 -1.26 -8.34
N LEU A 165 -21.56 -2.50 -8.07
CA LEU A 165 -22.38 -3.51 -7.38
C LEU A 165 -21.71 -4.04 -6.10
N ALA A 166 -20.81 -3.28 -5.49
CA ALA A 166 -20.01 -3.69 -4.34
C ALA A 166 -19.29 -5.03 -4.54
N PHE A 167 -19.91 -6.11 -4.08
CA PHE A 167 -19.36 -7.46 -4.13
C PHE A 167 -20.19 -8.37 -5.02
N HIS A 168 -19.53 -9.03 -5.97
CA HIS A 168 -20.18 -10.02 -6.84
C HIS A 168 -19.56 -11.41 -6.64
N ARG A 169 -20.40 -12.39 -6.27
CA ARG A 169 -20.06 -13.82 -6.29
C ARG A 169 -20.58 -14.45 -7.58
N TYR A 170 -19.71 -15.09 -8.37
CA TYR A 170 -20.17 -15.83 -9.54
C TYR A 170 -20.99 -17.06 -9.10
N ALA A 171 -22.17 -17.25 -9.71
CA ALA A 171 -23.10 -18.31 -9.35
C ALA A 171 -22.50 -19.70 -9.62
N GLY A 172 -22.25 -20.47 -8.56
CA GLY A 172 -21.71 -21.83 -8.62
C GLY A 172 -20.95 -22.23 -7.35
N ASP A 173 -20.35 -21.25 -6.67
CA ASP A 173 -19.43 -21.48 -5.55
C ASP A 173 -19.80 -20.64 -4.32
N LYS A 174 -20.88 -21.02 -3.62
CA LYS A 174 -21.31 -20.33 -2.40
C LYS A 174 -20.30 -20.43 -1.24
N ASN A 175 -19.26 -21.27 -1.37
CA ASN A 175 -18.23 -21.53 -0.37
C ASN A 175 -16.79 -21.24 -0.87
N SER A 176 -16.57 -20.60 -2.03
CA SER A 176 -15.20 -20.38 -2.50
C SER A 176 -14.51 -19.29 -1.66
N SER A 177 -13.48 -19.70 -0.93
CA SER A 177 -12.50 -18.85 -0.25
C SER A 177 -11.39 -18.36 -1.21
N ILE A 178 -11.52 -18.63 -2.51
CA ILE A 178 -10.51 -18.32 -3.52
C ILE A 178 -10.82 -16.95 -4.13
N ILE A 179 -9.83 -16.07 -4.10
CA ILE A 179 -9.94 -14.67 -4.55
C ILE A 179 -10.41 -14.52 -6.01
N GLU A 180 -10.14 -15.49 -6.88
CA GLU A 180 -10.58 -15.44 -8.28
C GLU A 180 -12.10 -15.63 -8.48
N ASN A 181 -12.81 -16.19 -7.50
CA ASN A 181 -14.27 -16.39 -7.59
C ASN A 181 -15.07 -15.25 -6.94
N PHE A 182 -14.36 -14.23 -6.44
CA PHE A 182 -14.92 -13.15 -5.65
C PHE A 182 -14.50 -11.81 -6.27
N THR A 183 -15.40 -11.16 -6.98
CA THR A 183 -15.11 -9.88 -7.65
C THR A 183 -15.55 -8.72 -6.77
N VAL A 184 -14.68 -7.71 -6.67
CA VAL A 184 -14.98 -6.42 -6.06
C VAL A 184 -15.16 -5.40 -7.17
N ASP A 185 -16.18 -4.55 -7.07
CA ASP A 185 -16.28 -3.37 -7.93
C ASP A 185 -15.47 -2.26 -7.26
N GLY A 186 -14.23 -2.09 -7.69
CA GLY A 186 -13.27 -1.25 -6.98
C GLY A 186 -11.86 -1.78 -7.06
N VAL A 187 -11.14 -1.66 -5.95
CA VAL A 187 -9.72 -1.95 -5.84
C VAL A 187 -9.50 -3.17 -4.95
N SER A 188 -8.71 -4.12 -5.42
CA SER A 188 -8.18 -5.22 -4.62
C SER A 188 -6.66 -5.11 -4.56
N ILE A 189 -6.12 -5.01 -3.34
CA ILE A 189 -4.68 -5.00 -3.07
C ILE A 189 -4.30 -6.39 -2.59
N THR A 190 -3.36 -7.03 -3.27
CA THR A 190 -2.96 -8.42 -3.01
C THR A 190 -1.46 -8.60 -3.07
N HIS A 191 -0.96 -9.68 -2.49
CA HIS A 191 0.41 -10.14 -2.71
C HIS A 191 0.45 -11.63 -3.04
N GLY A 192 1.57 -12.09 -3.57
CA GLY A 192 1.75 -13.47 -4.02
C GLY A 192 1.06 -13.71 -5.37
N SER A 193 1.70 -14.47 -6.25
CA SER A 193 1.20 -14.70 -7.60
C SER A 193 0.32 -15.95 -7.73
N ASN A 194 0.60 -17.01 -6.97
CA ASN A 194 -0.22 -18.23 -6.98
C ASN A 194 -0.01 -19.10 -5.70
N PRO A 195 -0.95 -19.11 -4.74
CA PRO A 195 -2.18 -18.33 -4.72
C PRO A 195 -1.93 -16.86 -4.37
N ARG A 196 -2.73 -15.97 -4.97
CA ARG A 196 -2.88 -14.59 -4.48
C ARG A 196 -3.43 -14.57 -3.06
N LYS A 197 -2.96 -13.61 -2.28
CA LYS A 197 -3.36 -13.38 -0.91
C LYS A 197 -3.86 -11.95 -0.75
N HIS A 198 -5.02 -11.80 -0.13
CA HIS A 198 -5.68 -10.51 0.11
C HIS A 198 -4.88 -9.65 1.09
N ILE A 199 -4.76 -8.35 0.82
CA ILE A 199 -4.28 -7.30 1.76
C ILE A 199 -5.42 -6.35 2.12
N TRP A 200 -6.04 -5.71 1.15
CA TRP A 200 -7.13 -4.78 1.43
C TRP A 200 -8.03 -4.63 0.22
N ALA A 201 -9.30 -4.29 0.43
CA ALA A 201 -10.22 -3.96 -0.65
C ALA A 201 -10.85 -2.58 -0.43
N TYR A 202 -10.92 -1.79 -1.48
CA TYR A 202 -11.71 -0.57 -1.53
C TYR A 202 -12.86 -0.81 -2.49
N VAL A 203 -14.08 -0.81 -1.97
CA VAL A 203 -15.24 -1.35 -2.65
C VAL A 203 -16.28 -0.28 -2.88
N GLY A 204 -16.81 -0.19 -4.08
CA GLY A 204 -17.82 0.81 -4.41
C GLY A 204 -19.22 0.20 -4.45
N GLY A 205 -20.12 0.71 -3.61
CA GLY A 205 -21.53 0.34 -3.59
C GLY A 205 -22.35 1.07 -4.64
N PHE A 206 -23.53 0.52 -4.96
CA PHE A 206 -24.38 1.10 -6.01
C PHE A 206 -24.90 2.49 -5.67
N ARG A 207 -25.32 2.68 -4.41
CA ARG A 207 -25.99 3.86 -3.88
C ARG A 207 -26.08 3.75 -2.36
N GLU A 208 -26.00 4.87 -1.66
CA GLU A 208 -25.91 4.93 -0.19
C GLU A 208 -27.11 4.27 0.54
N ASP A 209 -28.35 4.38 0.02
CA ASP A 209 -29.55 3.83 0.66
C ASP A 209 -29.79 2.33 0.40
N ARG A 210 -28.92 1.67 -0.37
CA ARG A 210 -29.13 0.26 -0.73
C ARG A 210 -28.87 -0.65 0.45
N THR A 211 -29.61 -1.75 0.50
CA THR A 211 -29.35 -2.87 1.42
C THR A 211 -29.36 -4.23 0.75
N ASP A 212 -29.66 -4.31 -0.54
CA ASP A 212 -29.65 -5.57 -1.28
C ASP A 212 -28.21 -5.99 -1.66
N THR A 213 -28.06 -6.99 -2.52
CA THR A 213 -26.76 -7.54 -2.95
C THR A 213 -25.83 -6.53 -3.61
N ARG A 214 -26.30 -5.32 -3.94
CA ARG A 214 -25.52 -4.24 -4.58
C ARG A 214 -25.09 -3.16 -3.59
N ALA A 215 -25.47 -3.30 -2.34
CA ALA A 215 -25.10 -2.40 -1.26
C ALA A 215 -23.75 -2.77 -0.68
N CYS A 216 -23.13 -1.81 0.00
CA CYS A 216 -22.04 -2.10 0.89
C CYS A 216 -22.52 -3.01 2.05
N PRO A 217 -21.81 -4.12 2.36
CA PRO A 217 -22.22 -5.04 3.43
C PRO A 217 -22.23 -4.41 4.83
N CYS A 218 -21.51 -3.31 5.02
CA CYS A 218 -21.53 -2.53 6.25
C CYS A 218 -22.78 -1.64 6.37
N ASN A 219 -23.62 -1.51 5.33
CA ASN A 219 -24.82 -0.67 5.39
C ASN A 219 -25.80 -1.16 6.47
N THR A 220 -26.39 -0.21 7.19
CA THR A 220 -27.42 -0.49 8.18
C THR A 220 -28.62 -1.19 7.53
N GLY A 221 -28.94 -2.40 8.01
CA GLY A 221 -30.03 -3.21 7.48
C GLY A 221 -29.68 -4.01 6.22
N TYR A 222 -28.39 -4.21 5.93
CA TYR A 222 -27.94 -5.07 4.83
C TYR A 222 -28.65 -6.43 4.80
N SER A 223 -29.24 -6.76 3.67
CA SER A 223 -30.03 -7.97 3.39
C SER A 223 -29.56 -8.71 2.13
N GLY A 224 -28.40 -8.34 1.56
CA GLY A 224 -27.79 -9.01 0.41
C GLY A 224 -27.23 -10.41 0.69
N GLY A 225 -27.27 -10.88 1.95
CA GLY A 225 -26.92 -12.26 2.32
C GLY A 225 -25.43 -12.62 2.24
N LEU A 226 -24.56 -11.65 1.93
CA LEU A 226 -23.11 -11.82 1.97
C LEU A 226 -22.60 -11.67 3.40
N ASP A 227 -22.03 -12.75 3.96
CA ASP A 227 -21.24 -12.69 5.19
C ASP A 227 -19.75 -12.61 4.83
N LEU A 228 -19.14 -11.44 5.02
CA LEU A 228 -17.71 -11.23 4.74
C LEU A 228 -16.80 -11.89 5.79
N ASN A 229 -17.27 -12.12 7.02
CA ASN A 229 -16.49 -12.82 8.04
C ASN A 229 -16.25 -14.28 7.68
N ALA A 230 -17.13 -14.86 6.86
CA ALA A 230 -16.99 -16.20 6.29
C ALA A 230 -16.16 -16.22 4.98
N THR A 231 -15.46 -15.13 4.65
CA THR A 231 -14.61 -15.02 3.45
C THR A 231 -13.17 -14.63 3.80
N PHE A 232 -12.27 -14.73 2.84
CA PHE A 232 -10.88 -14.28 2.99
C PHE A 232 -10.73 -12.76 3.19
N ILE A 233 -11.77 -11.97 2.89
CA ILE A 233 -11.76 -10.51 3.06
C ILE A 233 -11.90 -10.16 4.54
N GLY A 234 -12.84 -10.81 5.24
CA GLY A 234 -13.14 -10.51 6.64
C GLY A 234 -13.47 -9.03 6.82
N SER A 235 -12.77 -8.37 7.75
CA SER A 235 -12.88 -6.93 8.03
C SER A 235 -11.88 -6.06 7.27
N HIS A 236 -11.10 -6.62 6.33
CA HIS A 236 -10.03 -5.90 5.63
C HIS A 236 -10.53 -5.22 4.35
N TYR A 237 -11.51 -4.33 4.50
CA TYR A 237 -12.09 -3.57 3.40
C TYR A 237 -12.66 -2.22 3.85
N TYR A 238 -12.74 -1.29 2.91
CA TYR A 238 -13.66 -0.15 2.96
C TYR A 238 -14.72 -0.30 1.89
N CYS A 239 -15.92 0.20 2.15
CA CYS A 239 -16.99 0.23 1.18
C CYS A 239 -17.76 1.54 1.26
N GLU A 240 -18.01 2.17 0.13
CA GLU A 240 -18.71 3.46 0.05
C GLU A 240 -19.38 3.58 -1.31
N SER A 241 -20.40 4.43 -1.45
CA SER A 241 -21.10 4.71 -2.69
C SER A 241 -21.05 6.20 -2.95
N GLY A 242 -20.75 6.63 -4.17
CA GLY A 242 -20.72 8.06 -4.51
C GLY A 242 -22.08 8.60 -4.97
N ALA A 243 -23.08 7.72 -5.01
CA ALA A 243 -24.41 8.02 -5.51
C ALA A 243 -25.38 8.20 -4.34
N ASP A 244 -25.90 9.42 -4.23
CA ASP A 244 -26.93 9.82 -3.26
C ASP A 244 -28.31 9.20 -3.61
N PRO A 245 -29.15 8.85 -2.62
CA PRO A 245 -30.50 8.32 -2.82
C PRO A 245 -31.40 9.14 -3.76
N VAL A 246 -31.24 10.46 -3.78
CA VAL A 246 -32.07 11.42 -4.51
C VAL A 246 -31.59 11.63 -5.95
N GLN A 247 -30.34 11.26 -6.25
CA GLN A 247 -29.78 11.42 -7.59
C GLN A 247 -30.24 10.31 -8.54
N SER A 248 -30.60 10.70 -9.76
CA SER A 248 -30.80 9.72 -10.84
C SER A 248 -29.45 9.16 -11.23
N VAL A 249 -29.28 7.84 -11.17
CA VAL A 249 -28.02 7.20 -11.56
C VAL A 249 -27.84 7.29 -13.09
N THR A 250 -27.15 8.34 -13.52
CA THR A 250 -26.79 8.65 -14.90
C THR A 250 -25.38 8.12 -15.20
N GLY A 251 -25.05 7.97 -16.49
CA GLY A 251 -23.73 7.49 -16.97
C GLY A 251 -22.60 8.48 -16.75
N ASP A 252 -22.59 9.14 -15.59
CA ASP A 252 -21.67 10.20 -15.19
C ASP A 252 -20.73 9.70 -14.07
N LEU A 253 -19.67 10.46 -13.85
CA LEU A 253 -18.73 10.29 -12.74
C LEU A 253 -19.24 11.07 -11.53
N TYR A 254 -19.30 10.43 -10.36
CA TYR A 254 -19.63 11.12 -9.10
C TYR A 254 -18.37 11.80 -8.55
N ALA A 255 -17.92 12.87 -9.21
CA ALA A 255 -16.64 13.53 -8.91
C ALA A 255 -16.67 14.37 -7.62
N THR A 256 -17.85 14.76 -7.15
CA THR A 256 -18.03 15.53 -5.91
C THR A 256 -18.07 14.67 -4.66
N ASP A 257 -18.03 13.34 -4.83
CA ASP A 257 -18.11 12.36 -3.77
C ASP A 257 -17.03 11.29 -3.96
N PRO A 258 -15.77 11.62 -3.63
CA PRO A 258 -14.65 10.69 -3.76
C PRO A 258 -14.83 9.52 -2.80
N LEU A 259 -14.80 8.31 -3.34
CA LEU A 259 -15.00 7.11 -2.56
C LEU A 259 -13.88 6.90 -1.53
N TRP A 260 -14.30 6.42 -0.37
CA TRP A 260 -13.48 5.91 0.73
C TRP A 260 -12.70 6.98 1.48
N ASP A 261 -13.05 8.25 1.30
CA ASP A 261 -12.43 9.36 2.01
C ASP A 261 -13.00 9.56 3.43
N GLY A 262 -14.02 8.75 3.80
CA GLY A 262 -14.66 8.76 5.10
C GLY A 262 -15.62 9.93 5.30
N GLN A 263 -16.02 10.62 4.22
CA GLN A 263 -16.97 11.73 4.21
C GLN A 263 -18.21 11.31 3.43
N GLN A 264 -19.30 12.09 3.57
CA GLN A 264 -20.49 11.97 2.73
C GLN A 264 -21.23 10.60 2.80
N CYS A 265 -20.87 9.76 3.76
CA CYS A 265 -21.56 8.49 4.01
C CYS A 265 -22.81 8.72 4.86
N ASP A 266 -23.90 9.11 4.19
CA ASP A 266 -25.17 9.42 4.84
C ASP A 266 -26.05 8.16 5.05
N ASP A 267 -27.16 8.35 5.77
CA ASP A 267 -28.22 7.36 5.99
C ASP A 267 -27.71 5.96 6.41
N ARG A 268 -27.85 4.99 5.50
CA ARG A 268 -27.55 3.57 5.75
C ARG A 268 -26.07 3.28 5.63
N GLU A 269 -25.32 4.10 4.90
CA GLU A 269 -23.89 3.93 4.67
C GLU A 269 -23.04 4.54 5.79
N SER A 270 -23.63 5.32 6.70
CA SER A 270 -22.94 5.90 7.86
C SER A 270 -22.12 4.91 8.70
N THR A 271 -22.51 3.64 8.75
CA THR A 271 -21.76 2.57 9.44
C THR A 271 -20.51 2.09 8.69
N CYS A 272 -20.41 2.39 7.40
CA CYS A 272 -19.24 2.12 6.57
C CYS A 272 -18.12 3.15 6.74
N CYS A 273 -18.45 4.36 7.19
CA CYS A 273 -17.50 5.46 7.39
C CYS A 273 -17.49 5.91 8.86
N PRO A 274 -16.94 5.09 9.76
CA PRO A 274 -16.96 5.43 11.18
C PRO A 274 -16.13 6.68 11.44
N ALA A 275 -16.64 7.59 12.28
CA ALA A 275 -16.02 8.88 12.59
C ALA A 275 -14.58 8.82 13.14
N ASN A 276 -14.17 7.67 13.68
CA ASN A 276 -12.83 7.43 14.20
C ASN A 276 -11.95 6.59 13.24
N SER A 277 -12.36 6.41 11.99
CA SER A 277 -11.55 5.71 11.00
C SER A 277 -10.35 6.56 10.58
N LYS A 278 -9.32 5.91 10.05
CA LYS A 278 -8.21 6.58 9.37
C LYS A 278 -8.46 6.72 7.86
N MET A 279 -9.70 6.51 7.39
CA MET A 279 -10.03 6.57 5.96
C MET A 279 -9.50 7.86 5.32
N PRO A 280 -8.89 7.79 4.12
CA PRO A 280 -8.77 6.61 3.24
C PRO A 280 -7.65 5.63 3.61
N TRP A 281 -6.89 5.87 4.68
CA TRP A 281 -5.75 5.03 5.07
C TRP A 281 -6.15 3.76 5.80
N PHE A 282 -5.62 2.63 5.35
CA PHE A 282 -5.64 1.37 6.11
C PHE A 282 -4.27 1.06 6.70
N TYR A 283 -4.28 0.26 7.76
CA TYR A 283 -3.13 -0.46 8.28
C TYR A 283 -3.49 -1.93 8.42
N ARG A 284 -2.61 -2.81 7.95
CA ARG A 284 -2.79 -4.26 8.07
C ARG A 284 -1.48 -4.94 8.45
N SER A 285 -1.54 -5.74 9.52
CA SER A 285 -0.53 -6.74 9.81
C SER A 285 -0.91 -8.08 9.15
N LEU A 286 0.06 -8.72 8.51
CA LEU A 286 -0.05 -10.02 7.87
C LEU A 286 0.43 -11.12 8.84
N ASP A 287 -0.19 -12.29 8.78
CA ASP A 287 0.13 -13.42 9.67
C ASP A 287 1.55 -13.97 9.47
N THR A 288 2.13 -13.74 8.29
CA THR A 288 3.46 -14.24 7.91
C THR A 288 4.25 -13.16 7.20
N GLN A 289 5.56 -13.13 7.43
CA GLN A 289 6.48 -12.34 6.63
C GLN A 289 6.53 -12.84 5.18
N THR A 290 6.68 -11.91 4.25
CA THR A 290 6.85 -12.20 2.82
C THR A 290 7.79 -11.20 2.16
N THR A 291 8.25 -11.52 0.95
CA THR A 291 8.97 -10.61 0.04
C THR A 291 8.20 -10.41 -1.26
N ASP A 292 6.97 -10.90 -1.35
CA ASP A 292 6.15 -10.83 -2.54
C ASP A 292 6.00 -9.37 -3.03
N ASP A 293 5.96 -9.18 -4.34
CA ASP A 293 5.51 -7.92 -4.89
C ASP A 293 4.01 -7.71 -4.61
N ILE A 294 3.59 -6.44 -4.58
CA ILE A 294 2.20 -6.07 -4.31
C ILE A 294 1.50 -5.75 -5.61
N GLU A 295 0.36 -6.38 -5.82
CA GLU A 295 -0.51 -6.14 -6.97
C GLU A 295 -1.69 -5.24 -6.55
N LEU A 296 -1.91 -4.20 -7.34
CA LEU A 296 -3.12 -3.39 -7.33
C LEU A 296 -4.01 -3.82 -8.48
N ARG A 297 -5.21 -4.30 -8.19
CA ARG A 297 -6.22 -4.70 -9.20
C ARG A 297 -7.39 -3.72 -9.16
N LEU A 298 -7.73 -3.13 -10.29
CA LEU A 298 -9.01 -2.44 -10.51
C LEU A 298 -9.96 -3.42 -11.18
N CYS A 299 -11.01 -3.79 -10.47
CA CYS A 299 -11.95 -4.83 -10.86
C CYS A 299 -13.35 -4.27 -11.06
N SER A 300 -14.11 -4.93 -11.93
CA SER A 300 -15.54 -4.68 -12.13
C SER A 300 -16.24 -6.01 -12.40
N SER A 301 -17.40 -6.19 -11.78
CA SER A 301 -18.27 -7.34 -11.92
C SER A 301 -19.00 -7.37 -13.25
N GLU A 302 -19.03 -6.24 -13.97
CA GLU A 302 -19.76 -6.08 -15.20
C GLU A 302 -18.78 -5.77 -16.35
N THR A 303 -19.06 -6.32 -17.53
CA THR A 303 -18.20 -6.18 -18.71
C THR A 303 -18.46 -4.87 -19.48
N GLU A 304 -19.45 -4.09 -19.05
CA GLU A 304 -19.81 -2.83 -19.67
C GLU A 304 -18.74 -1.77 -19.39
N ALA A 305 -18.22 -1.17 -20.46
CA ALA A 305 -17.22 -0.09 -20.44
C ALA A 305 -17.62 1.15 -19.62
N THR A 306 -18.86 1.19 -19.15
CA THR A 306 -19.48 2.30 -18.44
C THR A 306 -19.54 2.10 -16.93
N ARG A 307 -19.14 0.95 -16.36
CA ARG A 307 -19.28 0.64 -14.93
C ARG A 307 -17.93 0.41 -14.26
N HIS A 308 -17.34 1.46 -13.72
CA HIS A 308 -15.98 1.38 -13.20
C HIS A 308 -15.80 2.21 -11.94
N THR A 309 -14.70 1.92 -11.26
CA THR A 309 -14.23 2.69 -10.12
C THR A 309 -12.85 3.28 -10.44
N PRO A 310 -12.78 4.32 -11.31
CA PRO A 310 -11.51 4.95 -11.66
C PRO A 310 -10.87 5.60 -10.43
N VAL A 311 -9.53 5.61 -10.38
CA VAL A 311 -8.72 6.10 -9.25
C VAL A 311 -7.71 7.16 -9.69
N ASP A 312 -7.44 8.14 -8.84
CA ASP A 312 -6.41 9.17 -9.08
C ASP A 312 -5.21 9.07 -8.13
N ILE A 313 -5.42 8.61 -6.90
CA ILE A 313 -4.39 8.49 -5.88
C ILE A 313 -4.27 7.04 -5.45
N PHE A 314 -3.04 6.55 -5.46
CA PHE A 314 -2.64 5.31 -4.80
C PHE A 314 -1.32 5.55 -4.10
N GLU A 315 -1.25 5.17 -2.83
CA GLU A 315 -0.02 5.22 -2.07
C GLU A 315 0.06 4.02 -1.13
N LEU A 316 1.20 3.33 -1.15
CA LEU A 316 1.37 2.08 -0.41
C LEU A 316 2.78 1.94 0.17
N TYR A 317 2.82 1.54 1.43
CA TYR A 317 4.01 1.32 2.23
C TYR A 317 4.06 -0.09 2.81
N ILE A 318 5.28 -0.59 3.00
CA ILE A 318 5.58 -1.83 3.71
C ILE A 318 6.61 -1.62 4.82
N LYS A 319 6.55 -2.47 5.85
CA LYS A 319 7.44 -2.48 7.01
C LYS A 319 7.65 -3.89 7.58
#